data_AF-A0A846QRL3-F1
#
_entry.id   AF-A0A846QRL3-F1
#
_cell.length_a   1.000
_cell.length_b   1.000
_cell.length_c   1.000
_cell.angle_alpha   90.00
_cell.angle_beta   90.00
_cell.angle_gamma   90.00
#
_symmetry.space_group_name_H-M   'P 1'
#
loop_
_entity.id
_entity.type
_entity.pdbx_description
1 polymer ?
#
loop_
_entity_poly.entity_id
_entity_poly.type
_entity_poly.pdbx_seq_one_letter_code
_entity_poly.pdbx_strand_id
1 'polypeptide(L)'
;MFEVTIPEEMLEKLRSMLEDEDEGTCVRLREYKHGSGCSSKIILGLGMEERDEDEDVSVEVQGVPFIADKDFLVKYGTTFTLEFNENGEVVMHAVEA
;
A
#
# COMPACT_ATOMS: atom_id res chain seq x y z
N MET A 1 14.54 2.26 -1.47
CA MET A 1 13.87 1.05 -0.96
C MET A 1 13.05 1.49 0.24
N PHE A 2 11.81 1.03 0.36
CA PHE A 2 10.90 1.38 1.44
C PHE A 2 10.55 0.12 2.23
N GLU A 3 10.01 0.30 3.44
CA GLU A 3 9.67 -0.74 4.40
C GLU A 3 8.18 -0.70 4.70
N VAL A 4 7.60 -1.90 4.82
CA VAL A 4 6.18 -2.08 5.12
C VAL A 4 6.06 -3.06 6.29
N THR A 5 5.54 -2.55 7.41
CA THR A 5 5.18 -3.36 8.58
C THR A 5 3.70 -3.70 8.48
N ILE A 6 3.39 -4.99 8.43
CA ILE A 6 2.04 -5.49 8.20
C ILE A 6 1.78 -6.75 9.04
N PRO A 7 0.61 -6.89 9.70
CA PRO A 7 0.22 -8.10 10.39
C PRO A 7 0.15 -9.31 9.45
N GLU A 8 0.57 -10.48 9.93
CA GLU A 8 0.58 -11.73 9.15
C GLU A 8 -0.81 -12.04 8.56
N GLU A 9 -1.87 -11.90 9.35
CA GLU A 9 -3.26 -12.11 8.89
C GLU A 9 -3.67 -11.23 7.70
N MET A 10 -3.14 -10.01 7.61
CA MET A 10 -3.41 -9.11 6.49
C MET A 10 -2.57 -9.50 5.28
N LEU A 11 -1.33 -9.91 5.53
CA LEU A 11 -0.43 -10.39 4.50
C LEU A 11 -0.95 -11.66 3.83
N GLU A 12 -1.50 -12.60 4.59
CA GLU A 12 -2.16 -13.80 4.08
C GLU A 12 -3.35 -13.45 3.19
N LYS A 13 -4.16 -12.46 3.58
CA LYS A 13 -5.27 -11.97 2.76
C LYS A 13 -4.78 -11.35 1.45
N LEU A 14 -3.80 -10.45 1.51
CA LEU A 14 -3.25 -9.81 0.31
C LEU A 14 -2.65 -10.85 -0.64
N ARG A 15 -1.93 -11.83 -0.08
CA ARG A 15 -1.38 -12.95 -0.85
C ARG A 15 -2.48 -13.73 -1.56
N SER A 16 -3.53 -14.13 -0.83
CA SER A 16 -4.65 -14.86 -1.42
C SER A 16 -5.36 -14.06 -2.51
N MET A 17 -5.46 -12.73 -2.36
CA MET A 17 -6.05 -11.87 -3.39
C MET A 17 -5.16 -11.78 -4.63
N LEU A 18 -3.84 -11.68 -4.47
CA LEU A 18 -2.90 -11.67 -5.59
C LEU A 18 -2.88 -12.99 -6.38
N GLU A 19 -3.17 -14.13 -5.74
CA GLU A 19 -3.26 -15.43 -6.42
C GLU A 19 -4.40 -15.49 -7.46
N ASP A 20 -5.42 -14.65 -7.29
CA ASP A 20 -6.55 -14.53 -8.22
C ASP A 20 -6.31 -13.48 -9.33
N GLU A 21 -5.23 -12.69 -9.24
CA GLU A 21 -4.90 -11.61 -10.19
C GLU A 21 -3.87 -12.07 -11.25
N ASP A 22 -3.67 -11.25 -12.29
CA ASP A 22 -2.72 -11.53 -13.37
C ASP A 22 -1.27 -11.57 -12.88
N GLU A 23 -0.44 -12.39 -13.54
CA GLU A 23 0.99 -12.50 -13.26
C GLU A 23 1.67 -11.13 -13.41
N GLY A 24 2.33 -10.65 -12.36
CA GLY A 24 2.95 -9.32 -12.31
C GLY A 24 2.17 -8.29 -11.48
N THR A 25 0.94 -8.62 -11.06
CA THR A 25 0.17 -7.77 -10.14
C THR A 25 0.85 -7.68 -8.78
N CYS A 26 0.98 -6.45 -8.29
CA CYS A 26 1.61 -6.13 -7.01
C CYS A 26 0.65 -5.30 -6.15
N VAL A 27 0.93 -5.24 -4.84
CA VAL A 27 0.18 -4.38 -3.92
C VAL A 27 0.74 -2.96 -3.97
N ARG A 28 -0.04 -2.00 -4.47
CA ARG A 28 0.36 -0.59 -4.58
C ARG A 28 -0.02 0.23 -3.36
N LEU A 29 0.95 0.89 -2.74
CA LEU A 29 0.73 1.94 -1.75
C LEU A 29 0.29 3.22 -2.47
N ARG A 30 -0.87 3.78 -2.09
CA ARG A 30 -1.40 4.99 -2.73
C ARG A 30 -2.24 5.85 -1.79
N GLU A 31 -2.36 7.12 -2.15
CA GLU A 31 -3.29 8.03 -1.49
C GLU A 31 -4.67 8.03 -2.17
N TYR A 32 -5.70 8.11 -1.36
CA TYR A 32 -7.09 8.25 -1.78
C TYR A 32 -7.63 9.57 -1.25
N LYS A 33 -8.31 10.30 -2.12
CA LYS A 33 -9.12 11.43 -1.70
C LYS A 33 -10.49 10.91 -1.28
N HIS A 34 -10.74 10.85 0.02
CA HIS A 34 -12.00 10.41 0.58
C HIS A 34 -12.90 11.63 0.85
N GLY A 35 -14.09 11.63 0.24
CA GLY A 35 -15.11 12.69 0.38
C GLY A 35 -15.18 13.68 -0.80
N SER A 36 -16.36 14.27 -1.01
CA SER A 36 -16.65 15.25 -2.06
C SER A 36 -16.80 16.67 -1.49
N GLY A 37 -16.11 17.65 -2.06
CA GLY A 37 -16.19 19.07 -1.66
C GLY A 37 -15.13 19.51 -0.63
N CYS A 38 -15.39 20.60 0.12
CA CYS A 38 -14.45 21.19 1.09
C CYS A 38 -14.06 20.27 2.27
N SER A 39 -14.72 19.13 2.43
CA SER A 39 -14.47 18.15 3.51
C SER A 39 -13.60 16.97 3.08
N SER A 40 -12.98 17.03 1.88
CA SER A 40 -12.13 15.94 1.41
C SER A 40 -10.92 15.73 2.32
N LYS A 41 -10.72 14.49 2.77
CA LYS A 41 -9.54 14.07 3.51
C LYS A 41 -8.68 13.16 2.63
N ILE A 42 -7.37 13.27 2.77
CA ILE A 42 -6.45 12.33 2.15
C ILE A 42 -6.29 11.16 3.12
N ILE A 43 -6.50 9.95 2.60
CA ILE A 43 -6.33 8.68 3.33
C ILE A 43 -5.32 7.85 2.55
N LEU A 44 -4.42 7.19 3.27
CA LEU A 44 -3.48 6.25 2.71
C LEU A 44 -4.12 4.85 2.65
N GLY A 45 -3.94 4.14 1.54
CA GLY A 45 -4.47 2.78 1.39
C GLY A 45 -3.72 1.96 0.36
N LEU A 46 -4.32 0.83 0.00
CA LEU A 46 -3.75 -0.17 -0.90
C LEU A 46 -4.60 -0.37 -2.16
N GLY A 47 -3.92 -0.50 -3.30
CA GLY A 47 -4.48 -1.01 -4.55
C GLY A 47 -3.73 -2.25 -5.03
N MET A 48 -4.23 -2.87 -6.09
CA MET A 48 -3.56 -3.93 -6.83
C MET A 48 -3.31 -3.42 -8.24
N GLU A 49 -2.05 -3.45 -8.67
CA GLU A 49 -1.64 -2.89 -9.96
C GLU A 49 -0.34 -3.54 -10.43
N GLU A 50 -0.14 -3.60 -11.74
CA GLU A 50 1.15 -3.98 -12.33
C GLU A 50 2.22 -2.95 -11.96
N ARG A 51 3.45 -3.43 -11.80
CA ARG A 51 4.59 -2.57 -11.50
C ARG A 51 5.04 -1.78 -12.73
N ASP A 52 5.20 -0.47 -12.60
CA ASP A 52 5.95 0.34 -13.55
C ASP A 52 7.44 0.37 -13.15
N GLU A 53 8.34 -0.16 -14.00
CA GLU A 53 9.77 -0.25 -13.68
C GLU A 53 10.47 1.12 -13.62
N ASP A 54 9.93 2.13 -14.32
CA ASP A 54 10.51 3.47 -14.42
C ASP A 54 10.00 4.38 -13.30
N GLU A 55 8.75 4.21 -12.86
CA GLU A 55 8.10 5.07 -11.86
C GLU A 55 8.07 4.44 -10.47
N ASP A 56 7.95 3.11 -10.36
CA ASP A 56 7.72 2.44 -9.08
C ASP A 56 8.99 1.85 -8.45
N VAL A 57 9.05 1.99 -7.12
CA VAL A 57 9.94 1.23 -6.27
C VAL A 57 9.18 0.01 -5.77
N SER A 58 9.82 -1.15 -5.70
CA SER A 58 9.23 -2.37 -5.14
C SER A 58 9.96 -2.87 -3.90
N VAL A 59 9.24 -3.57 -3.03
CA VAL A 59 9.78 -4.35 -1.91
C VAL A 59 8.96 -5.63 -1.76
N GLU A 60 9.62 -6.74 -1.44
CA GLU A 60 8.93 -8.00 -1.15
C GLU A 60 8.89 -8.21 0.37
N VAL A 61 7.68 -8.41 0.90
CA VAL A 61 7.46 -8.67 2.33
C VAL A 61 6.84 -10.05 2.49
N GLN A 62 7.64 -11.00 2.98
CA GLN A 62 7.27 -12.42 3.15
C GLN A 62 6.56 -13.03 1.92
N GLY A 63 7.05 -12.71 0.72
CA GLY A 63 6.52 -13.23 -0.55
C GLY A 63 5.37 -12.43 -1.16
N VAL A 64 4.96 -11.31 -0.56
CA VAL A 64 4.00 -10.38 -1.17
C VAL A 64 4.76 -9.18 -1.77
N PRO A 65 4.64 -8.93 -3.08
CA PRO A 65 5.27 -7.79 -3.72
C PRO A 65 4.47 -6.52 -3.45
N PHE A 66 5.12 -5.53 -2.86
CA PHE A 66 4.59 -4.18 -2.68
C PHE A 66 5.29 -3.21 -3.61
N ILE A 67 4.53 -2.28 -4.18
CA ILE A 67 5.03 -1.20 -5.04
C ILE A 67 4.56 0.16 -4.52
N ALA A 68 5.38 1.17 -4.74
CA ALA A 68 5.06 2.56 -4.41
C ALA A 68 5.73 3.50 -5.41
N ASP A 69 5.00 4.54 -5.78
CA ASP A 69 5.49 5.62 -6.63
C ASP A 69 6.64 6.38 -5.94
N LYS A 70 7.66 6.79 -6.71
CA LYS A 70 8.80 7.57 -6.18
C LYS A 70 8.36 8.89 -5.52
N ASP A 71 7.45 9.64 -6.13
CA ASP A 71 6.94 10.89 -5.59
C ASP A 71 6.10 10.64 -4.32
N PHE A 72 5.38 9.51 -4.28
CA PHE A 72 4.66 9.08 -3.07
C PHE A 72 5.64 8.85 -1.90
N LEU A 73 6.75 8.13 -2.15
CA LEU A 73 7.77 7.88 -1.14
C LEU A 73 8.51 9.17 -0.71
N VAL A 74 8.74 10.10 -1.64
CA VAL A 74 9.31 11.42 -1.31
C VAL A 74 8.36 12.22 -0.40
N LYS A 75 7.05 12.09 -0.61
CA LYS A 75 6.02 12.83 0.14
C LYS A 75 5.75 12.26 1.54
N TYR A 76 5.70 10.94 1.67
CA TYR A 76 5.26 10.25 2.89
C TYR A 76 6.38 9.50 3.62
N GLY A 77 7.60 9.52 3.08
CA GLY A 77 8.74 8.78 3.62
C GLY A 77 8.79 7.34 3.14
N THR A 78 9.68 6.57 3.76
CA THR A 78 10.00 5.20 3.33
C THR A 78 9.56 4.12 4.31
N THR A 79 8.89 4.46 5.40
CA THR A 79 8.48 3.48 6.41
C THR A 79 6.97 3.57 6.64
N PHE A 80 6.28 2.48 6.35
CA PHE A 80 4.82 2.38 6.45
C PHE A 80 4.42 1.26 7.41
N THR A 81 3.34 1.50 8.16
CA THR A 81 2.69 0.49 9.00
C THR A 81 1.25 0.34 8.56
N LEU A 82 0.78 -0.89 8.46
CA LEU A 82 -0.60 -1.22 8.17
C LEU A 82 -1.25 -1.85 9.39
N GLU A 83 -2.49 -1.47 9.64
CA GLU A 83 -3.29 -2.00 10.73
C GLU A 83 -4.75 -2.12 10.31
N PHE A 84 -5.50 -2.98 11.00
CA PHE A 84 -6.95 -3.00 10.88
C PHE A 84 -7.55 -1.98 11.83
N ASN A 85 -8.45 -1.15 11.33
CA ASN A 85 -9.28 -0.30 12.18
C ASN A 85 -10.40 -1.11 12.87
N GLU A 86 -11.20 -0.43 13.70
CA GLU A 86 -12.33 -1.04 14.42
C GLU A 86 -13.41 -1.64 13.49
N ASN A 87 -13.44 -1.25 12.22
CA ASN A 87 -14.36 -1.79 11.21
C ASN A 87 -13.77 -2.97 10.42
N GLY A 88 -12.51 -3.36 10.68
CA GLY A 88 -11.79 -4.37 9.90
C GLY A 88 -11.29 -3.87 8.55
N GLU A 89 -11.24 -2.56 8.34
CA GLU A 89 -10.67 -1.95 7.14
C GLU A 89 -9.16 -1.76 7.32
N VAL A 90 -8.41 -1.92 6.23
CA VAL A 90 -6.96 -1.67 6.22
C VAL A 90 -6.69 -0.18 6.25
N VAL A 91 -5.94 0.27 7.24
CA VAL A 91 -5.45 1.65 7.33
C VAL A 91 -3.93 1.63 7.26
N MET A 92 -3.38 2.52 6.44
CA MET A 92 -1.94 2.71 6.29
C MET A 92 -1.50 4.00 6.97
N HIS A 93 -0.39 3.92 7.70
CA HIS A 93 0.25 5.02 8.39
C HIS A 93 1.70 5.15 7.95
N ALA A 94 2.10 6.37 7.58
CA ALA A 94 3.51 6.71 7.40
C ALA A 94 4.14 7.01 8.77
N VAL A 95 5.26 6.36 9.07
CA VAL A 95 5.94 6.47 10.38
C VAL A 95 6.81 7.73 10.45
N GLU A 96 7.35 8.18 9.31
CA GLU A 96 8.33 9.27 9.22
C GLU A 96 7.79 10.58 8.61
N ALA A 97 6.47 10.73 8.51
CA ALA A 97 5.85 11.90 7.87
C ALA A 97 5.79 13.16 8.75
#